data_AF-A0A9N9A7D4-F1
#
_entry.id   AF-A0A9N9A7D4-F1
#
_cell.length_a   1.000
_cell.length_b   1.000
_cell.length_c   1.000
_cell.angle_alpha   90.00
_cell.angle_beta   90.00
_cell.angle_gamma   90.00
#
_symmetry.space_group_name_H-M   'P 1'
#
loop_
_entity.id
_entity.type
_entity.pdbx_description
1 polymer ?
#
loop_
_entity_poly.entity_id
_entity_poly.type
_entity_poly.pdbx_seq_one_letter_code
_entity_poly.pdbx_strand_id
1 'polypeptide(L)' 'NNISGATIGRMSQNFQYAVYCNSSYGPTFGGGNDLRCSDSNNTWSCNPHSYNNVSLPSSFTVSDWEVFKVVKQD' A
#
# COMPACT_ATOMS: atom_id res chain seq x y z
N ASN A 1 14.58 -11.00 9.14
CA ASN A 1 13.87 -9.76 8.74
C ASN A 1 14.35 -8.60 9.60
N ASN A 2 15.33 -7.84 9.13
CA ASN A 2 15.72 -6.60 9.77
C ASN A 2 14.74 -5.50 9.33
N ILE A 3 13.91 -5.00 10.25
CA ILE A 3 12.91 -3.96 9.98
C ILE A 3 13.41 -2.55 10.30
N SER A 4 14.67 -2.39 10.73
CA SER A 4 15.21 -1.09 11.19
C SER A 4 15.25 -0.02 10.10
N GLY A 5 15.14 -0.41 8.83
CA GLY A 5 15.03 0.51 7.68
C GLY A 5 13.65 0.59 7.05
N ALA A 6 12.62 -0.04 7.64
CA ALA A 6 11.28 -0.06 7.06
C ALA A 6 10.46 1.17 7.49
N THR A 7 9.81 1.81 6.53
CA THR A 7 8.79 2.83 6.81
C THR A 7 7.43 2.17 6.99
N ILE A 8 6.72 2.50 8.08
CA ILE A 8 5.39 1.95 8.37
C ILE A 8 4.35 3.07 8.28
N GLY A 9 3.40 2.92 7.35
CA GLY A 9 2.20 3.75 7.29
C GLY A 9 1.08 3.18 8.16
N ARG A 10 0.43 4.04 8.95
CA ARG A 10 -0.79 3.72 9.71
C ARG A 10 -1.94 4.58 9.21
N MET A 11 -3.12 3.99 9.10
CA MET A 11 -4.34 4.72 8.78
C MET A 11 -4.78 5.55 9.98
N SER A 12 -5.20 6.79 9.74
CA SER A 12 -5.65 7.73 10.79
C SER A 12 -7.12 8.12 10.67
N GLN A 13 -7.74 7.88 9.51
CA GLN A 13 -9.13 8.21 9.22
C GLN A 13 -9.71 7.28 8.16
N ASN A 14 -11.03 7.27 7.96
CA ASN A 14 -11.71 6.54 6.88
C ASN A 14 -11.49 5.01 6.88
N PHE A 15 -11.46 4.38 8.06
CA PHE A 15 -11.10 2.96 8.25
C PHE A 15 -11.86 1.96 7.36
N GLN A 16 -13.10 2.27 6.96
CA GLN A 16 -13.85 1.42 6.02
C GLN A 16 -13.21 1.31 4.62
N TYR A 17 -12.28 2.19 4.27
CA TYR A 17 -11.58 2.22 2.98
C TYR A 17 -10.08 1.89 3.14
N ALA A 18 -9.71 1.11 4.16
CA ALA A 18 -8.32 0.77 4.45
C ALA A 18 -7.65 0.00 3.30
N VAL A 19 -8.35 -1.01 2.78
CA VAL A 19 -7.92 -1.85 1.67
C VAL A 19 -9.07 -1.99 0.69
N TYR A 20 -8.77 -1.84 -0.59
CA TYR A 20 -9.70 -2.02 -1.68
C TYR A 20 -9.04 -2.86 -2.77
N CYS A 21 -9.80 -3.83 -3.29
CA CYS A 21 -9.35 -4.76 -4.32
C CYS A 21 -10.37 -4.78 -5.46
N ASN A 22 -9.89 -4.82 -6.70
CA ASN A 22 -10.70 -4.94 -7.91
C ASN A 22 -10.02 -5.95 -8.84
N SER A 23 -10.77 -6.68 -9.65
CA SER A 23 -10.17 -7.61 -10.62
C SER A 23 -9.34 -6.92 -11.71
N SER A 24 -9.53 -5.61 -11.89
CA SER A 24 -8.87 -4.81 -12.93
C SER A 24 -7.58 -4.14 -12.44
N TYR A 25 -7.13 -4.34 -11.19
CA TYR A 25 -5.85 -3.82 -10.68
C TYR A 25 -5.39 -4.55 -9.42
N GLY A 26 -4.14 -4.30 -9.03
CA GLY A 26 -3.61 -4.85 -7.78
C GLY A 26 -4.21 -4.21 -6.52
N PRO A 27 -3.72 -4.59 -5.33
CA PRO A 27 -4.20 -4.04 -4.08
C PRO A 27 -4.06 -2.52 -4.05
N THR A 28 -5.09 -1.85 -3.53
CA THR A 28 -5.11 -0.40 -3.29
C THR A 28 -5.38 -0.14 -1.82
N PHE A 29 -4.65 0.81 -1.25
CA PHE A 29 -4.76 1.18 0.16
C PHE A 29 -5.26 2.61 0.31
N GLY A 30 -6.09 2.84 1.33
CA GLY A 30 -6.57 4.15 1.72
C GLY A 30 -7.74 4.70 0.90
N GLY A 31 -8.57 5.54 1.55
CA GLY A 31 -9.79 6.09 0.96
C GLY A 31 -9.57 7.08 -0.18
N GLY A 32 -8.33 7.49 -0.47
CA GLY A 32 -7.96 8.37 -1.58
C GLY A 32 -7.14 7.70 -2.67
N ASN A 33 -7.04 6.36 -2.68
CA ASN A 33 -6.03 5.61 -3.43
C ASN A 33 -4.61 6.01 -2.99
N ASP A 34 -4.39 6.04 -1.68
CA ASP A 34 -3.14 6.46 -1.03
C ASP A 34 -1.92 5.71 -1.53
N LEU A 35 -2.06 4.40 -1.76
CA LEU A 35 -1.09 3.57 -2.46
C LEU A 35 -1.85 2.67 -3.43
N ARG A 36 -1.69 2.92 -4.72
CA ARG A 36 -2.39 2.20 -5.79
C ARG A 36 -1.41 1.39 -6.62
N CYS A 37 -1.61 0.08 -6.63
CA CYS A 37 -0.97 -0.81 -7.58
C CYS A 37 -1.69 -0.70 -8.94
N SER A 38 -1.01 -0.17 -9.95
CA SER A 38 -1.52 -0.21 -11.33
C SER A 38 -1.59 -1.64 -11.85
N ASP A 39 -2.49 -1.88 -12.79
CA ASP A 39 -2.72 -3.15 -13.49
C ASP A 39 -1.76 -3.36 -14.67
N SER A 40 -1.29 -2.25 -15.22
CA SER A 40 -0.45 -2.15 -16.38
C SER A 40 0.84 -1.46 -15.97
N ASN A 41 1.98 -1.94 -16.47
CA ASN A 41 3.30 -1.28 -16.49
C ASN A 41 4.14 -1.19 -15.20
N ASN A 42 3.81 -1.92 -14.12
CA ASN A 42 4.57 -1.90 -12.86
C ASN A 42 4.71 -0.51 -12.19
N THR A 43 4.00 0.52 -12.66
CA THR A 43 4.03 1.85 -12.06
C THR A 43 2.97 1.94 -10.98
N TRP A 44 3.38 2.29 -9.77
CA TRP A 44 2.48 2.52 -8.64
C TRP A 44 2.38 4.01 -8.38
N SER A 45 1.25 4.44 -7.83
CA SER A 45 1.06 5.83 -7.42
C SER A 45 0.85 5.95 -5.92
N CYS A 46 1.39 7.01 -5.33
CA CYS A 46 1.18 7.36 -3.93
C CYS A 46 0.56 8.76 -3.80
N ASN A 47 -0.56 8.85 -3.09
CA ASN A 47 -1.24 10.11 -2.81
C ASN A 47 -1.82 10.10 -1.38
N PRO A 48 -0.98 10.34 -0.35
CA PRO A 48 -1.38 10.19 1.04
C PRO A 48 -2.64 11.01 1.38
N HIS A 49 -3.67 10.34 1.90
CA HIS A 49 -4.93 10.96 2.29
C HIS A 49 -5.45 10.40 3.62
N SER A 50 -5.64 9.08 3.71
CA SER A 50 -6.14 8.37 4.90
C SER A 50 -5.03 7.68 5.71
N TYR A 51 -3.89 7.39 5.09
CA TYR A 51 -2.67 6.88 5.71
C TYR A 51 -1.66 8.00 5.92
N ASN A 52 -0.85 7.88 6.98
CA ASN A 52 0.30 8.75 7.18
C ASN A 52 1.27 8.65 5.99
N ASN A 53 1.88 9.78 5.62
CA ASN A 53 2.86 9.83 4.54
C ASN A 53 4.06 8.92 4.85
N VAL A 54 4.39 8.04 3.91
CA VAL A 54 5.50 7.07 3.98
C VAL A 54 6.71 7.50 3.13
N SER A 55 6.73 8.76 2.67
CA SER A 55 7.82 9.37 1.89
C SER A 55 8.10 8.69 0.55
N LEU A 56 7.06 8.10 -0.06
CA LEU A 56 7.14 7.58 -1.44
C LEU A 56 6.92 8.70 -2.46
N PRO A 57 7.54 8.62 -3.66
CA PRO A 57 7.19 9.48 -4.78
C PRO A 57 5.72 9.31 -5.17
N SER A 58 5.13 10.34 -5.79
CA SER A 58 3.75 10.26 -6.29
C SER A 58 3.56 9.21 -7.40
N SER A 59 4.63 8.87 -8.10
CA SER A 59 4.70 7.81 -9.11
C SER A 59 6.07 7.14 -9.07
N PHE A 60 6.11 5.81 -9.04
CA PHE A 60 7.35 5.02 -9.00
C PHE A 60 7.14 3.62 -9.57
N THR A 61 8.22 3.01 -10.08
CA THR A 61 8.18 1.63 -10.59
C THR A 61 8.46 0.63 -9.49
N VAL A 62 7.65 -0.42 -9.41
CA VAL A 62 7.83 -1.54 -8.47
C VAL A 62 8.32 -2.75 -9.25
N SER A 63 9.53 -3.23 -8.92
CA SER A 63 10.09 -4.44 -9.55
C SER A 63 9.48 -5.72 -8.98
N ASP A 64 9.16 -5.72 -7.68
CA ASP A 64 8.64 -6.88 -6.96
C ASP A 64 7.83 -6.43 -5.73
N TRP A 65 6.85 -7.23 -5.31
CA TRP A 65 6.04 -7.01 -4.11
C TRP A 65 5.55 -8.34 -3.52
N GLU A 66 5.56 -8.42 -2.19
CA GLU A 66 5.24 -9.64 -1.45
C GLU A 66 4.07 -9.40 -0.47
N VAL A 67 3.18 -10.39 -0.33
CA VAL A 67 2.09 -10.37 0.66
C VAL A 67 2.36 -11.42 1.72
N PHE A 68 2.42 -10.97 2.97
CA PHE A 68 2.63 -11.84 4.12
C PHE A 68 1.34 -11.97 4.94
N LYS A 69 0.96 -13.21 5.24
CA LYS A 69 -0.09 -13.50 6.23
C LYS A 69 0.57 -13.81 7.56
N VAL A 70 0.28 -13.02 8.59
CA VAL A 70 0.68 -13.34 9.97
C VAL A 70 -0.31 -14.36 10.53
N VAL A 71 0.20 -15.50 10.96
CA VAL A 71 -0.56 -16.55 11.65
C VAL A 71 0.03 -16.75 13.04
N LYS A 72 -0.82 -16.96 14.03
CA LYS A 72 -0.36 -17.40 15.34
C LYS A 72 0.13 -18.85 15.19
N GLN A 73 1.31 -19.15 15.70
CA GLN A 73 1.73 -20.53 15.92
C GLN A 73 1.17 -20.96 17.27
N ASP A 74 0.43 -22.07 17.26
CA ASP A 74 -0.06 -22.75 18.46
C ASP A 74 1.05 -23.60 19.09
#